data_AF-Q60C56-F1
#
_entry.id   AF-Q60C56-F1
#
_cell.length_a   1.000
_cell.length_b   1.000
_cell.length_c   1.000
_cell.angle_alpha   90.00
_cell.angle_beta   90.00
_cell.angle_gamma   90.00
#
_symmetry.space_group_name_H-M   'P 1'
#
loop_
_entity.id
_entity.type
_entity.pdbx_description
1 polymer ?
#
loop_
_entity_poly.entity_id
_entity_poly.type
_entity_poly.pdbx_seq_one_letter_code
_entity_poly.pdbx_strand_id
1 'polypeptide(L)'
;MNPVLQRLQSFSAAEEFLDFFGVEYEPSVVHVNRLHILKRFNQYLNRSPVPDDMDEVTAMATCKALLKQAHDDFVKSTAAQEKVFKVFQDQDGKSISLDSLKASLATRGQRA
;
A
#
# COMPACT_ATOMS: atom_id res chain seq x y z
N MET A 1 13.19 -25.83 9.04
CA MET A 1 12.70 -24.46 8.85
C MET A 1 13.67 -23.50 9.51
N ASN A 2 14.15 -22.49 8.79
CA ASN A 2 15.08 -21.47 9.32
C ASN A 2 14.55 -20.83 10.63
N PRO A 3 15.38 -20.62 11.67
CA PRO A 3 14.97 -20.05 12.97
C PRO A 3 14.28 -18.68 12.86
N VAL A 4 14.72 -17.83 11.92
CA VAL A 4 14.10 -16.53 11.67
C VAL A 4 12.65 -16.72 11.23
N LEU A 5 12.41 -17.61 10.25
CA LEU A 5 11.05 -17.90 9.77
C LEU A 5 10.16 -18.51 10.86
N GLN A 6 10.72 -19.35 11.73
CA GLN A 6 9.99 -19.90 12.89
C GLN A 6 9.52 -18.78 13.83
N ARG A 7 10.35 -17.76 14.07
CA ARG A 7 9.97 -16.61 14.89
C ARG A 7 8.84 -15.81 14.23
N LEU A 8 8.93 -15.58 12.92
CA LEU A 8 7.93 -14.83 12.17
C LEU A 8 6.55 -15.52 12.14
N GLN A 9 6.47 -16.84 12.24
CA GLN A 9 5.18 -17.55 12.30
C GLN A 9 4.37 -17.25 13.55
N SER A 10 5.02 -16.80 14.62
CA SER A 10 4.31 -16.38 15.84
C SER A 10 3.61 -15.02 15.71
N PHE A 11 3.89 -14.27 14.64
CA PHE A 11 3.33 -12.95 14.41
C PHE A 11 2.04 -13.01 13.60
N SER A 12 1.11 -12.12 13.94
CA SER A 12 -0.24 -12.06 13.39
C SER A 12 -0.53 -10.76 12.65
N ALA A 13 0.09 -9.65 13.09
CA ALA A 13 -0.10 -8.33 12.53
C ALA A 13 1.16 -7.85 11.80
N ALA A 14 0.99 -7.08 10.72
CA ALA A 14 2.09 -6.54 9.92
C ALA A 14 3.07 -5.69 10.77
N GLU A 15 2.54 -4.94 11.73
CA GLU A 15 3.31 -4.16 12.70
C GLU A 15 4.31 -5.01 13.48
N GLU A 16 3.94 -6.22 13.93
CA GLU A 16 4.84 -7.09 14.67
C GLU A 16 6.07 -7.48 13.83
N PHE A 17 5.89 -7.73 12.53
CA PHE A 17 7.01 -8.01 11.62
C PHE A 17 7.88 -6.76 11.41
N LEU A 18 7.25 -5.60 11.22
CA LEU A 18 7.96 -4.33 10.99
C LEU A 18 8.77 -3.91 12.22
N ASP A 19 8.16 -4.00 13.40
CA ASP A 19 8.80 -3.71 14.69
C ASP A 19 9.95 -4.69 14.95
N PHE A 20 9.74 -5.98 14.73
CA PHE A 20 10.77 -7.01 14.90
C PHE A 20 12.00 -6.74 14.03
N PHE A 21 11.80 -6.27 12.81
CA PHE A 21 12.89 -5.93 11.89
C PHE A 21 13.41 -4.49 12.03
N GLY A 22 12.80 -3.66 12.87
CA GLY A 22 13.11 -2.23 12.96
C GLY A 22 12.97 -1.52 11.62
N VAL A 23 11.87 -1.78 10.92
CA VAL A 23 11.49 -1.06 9.69
C VAL A 23 10.57 0.09 10.10
N GLU A 24 10.92 1.33 9.74
CA GLU A 24 10.03 2.48 9.99
C GLU A 24 8.79 2.41 9.08
N TYR A 25 7.63 2.68 9.65
CA TYR A 25 6.36 2.69 8.94
C TYR A 25 5.41 3.76 9.48
N GLU A 26 4.46 4.18 8.64
CA GLU A 26 3.35 5.02 9.08
C GLU A 26 2.19 4.15 9.56
N PRO A 27 1.73 4.27 10.82
CA PRO A 27 0.67 3.43 11.36
C PRO A 27 -0.63 3.48 10.55
N SER A 28 -1.01 4.66 10.05
CA SER A 28 -2.22 4.84 9.23
C SER A 28 -2.17 4.03 7.94
N VAL A 29 -1.02 4.03 7.27
CA VAL A 29 -0.83 3.30 6.00
C VAL A 29 -0.79 1.79 6.26
N VAL A 30 -0.06 1.35 7.28
CA VAL A 30 0.01 -0.07 7.63
C VAL A 30 -1.34 -0.59 8.08
N HIS A 31 -2.07 0.14 8.91
CA HIS A 31 -3.38 -0.25 9.42
C HIS A 31 -4.37 -0.62 8.30
N VAL A 32 -4.41 0.19 7.24
CA VAL A 32 -5.27 -0.04 6.07
C VAL A 32 -4.74 -1.17 5.18
N ASN A 33 -3.42 -1.34 5.10
CA ASN A 33 -2.78 -2.25 4.15
C ASN A 33 -2.25 -3.56 4.77
N ARG A 34 -2.49 -3.86 6.05
CA ARG A 34 -1.90 -5.01 6.78
C ARG A 34 -1.96 -6.32 6.00
N LEU A 35 -3.17 -6.72 5.60
CA LEU A 35 -3.40 -7.98 4.88
C LEU A 35 -2.66 -8.00 3.54
N HIS A 36 -2.60 -6.86 2.85
CA HIS A 36 -1.94 -6.76 1.55
C HIS A 36 -0.42 -6.80 1.68
N ILE A 37 0.15 -6.13 2.69
CA ILE A 37 1.58 -6.19 3.02
C ILE A 37 1.98 -7.64 3.33
N LEU A 38 1.26 -8.33 4.22
CA LEU A 38 1.55 -9.72 4.57
C LEU A 38 1.42 -10.67 3.37
N LYS A 39 0.38 -10.49 2.55
CA LYS A 39 0.21 -11.28 1.32
C LYS A 39 1.35 -11.04 0.34
N ARG A 40 1.79 -9.79 0.15
CA ARG A 40 2.91 -9.44 -0.73
C ARG A 40 4.23 -9.99 -0.18
N PHE A 41 4.46 -9.88 1.11
CA PHE A 41 5.63 -10.44 1.77
C PHE A 41 5.71 -11.96 1.58
N ASN A 42 4.61 -12.69 1.79
CA ASN A 42 4.56 -14.13 1.52
C ASN A 42 4.84 -14.46 0.04
N GLN A 43 4.33 -13.64 -0.89
CA GLN A 43 4.65 -13.81 -2.31
C GLN A 43 6.14 -13.59 -2.62
N TYR A 44 6.83 -12.70 -1.90
CA TYR A 44 8.26 -12.52 -2.06
C TYR A 44 9.05 -13.66 -1.45
N LEU A 45 8.69 -14.15 -0.26
CA LEU A 45 9.30 -15.34 0.34
C LEU A 45 9.16 -16.58 -0.57
N ASN A 46 8.03 -16.75 -1.24
CA ASN A 46 7.85 -17.84 -2.20
C ASN A 46 8.72 -17.72 -3.46
N ARG A 47 9.10 -16.50 -3.86
CA ARG A 47 9.99 -16.26 -5.02
C ARG A 47 11.46 -16.30 -4.64
N SER A 48 11.77 -15.89 -3.42
CA SER A 48 13.11 -15.84 -2.85
C SER A 48 13.08 -16.58 -1.50
N PRO A 49 13.01 -17.92 -1.54
CA PRO A 49 12.93 -18.73 -0.33
C PRO A 49 14.20 -18.56 0.50
N VAL A 50 14.03 -18.53 1.81
CA VAL A 50 15.13 -18.50 2.80
C VAL A 50 15.43 -19.96 3.16
N PRO A 51 16.60 -20.51 2.77
CA PRO A 51 17.00 -21.87 3.10
C PRO A 51 17.11 -22.10 4.61
N ASP A 52 16.90 -23.34 5.02
CA ASP A 52 16.97 -23.74 6.42
C ASP A 52 18.37 -23.61 7.04
N ASP A 53 19.40 -23.78 6.21
CA ASP A 53 20.82 -23.72 6.55
C ASP A 53 21.45 -22.32 6.37
N MET A 54 20.67 -21.36 5.86
CA MET A 54 21.10 -19.96 5.76
C MET A 54 21.36 -19.40 7.16
N ASP A 55 22.50 -18.74 7.34
CA ASP A 55 22.86 -18.13 8.61
C ASP A 55 21.81 -17.09 9.04
N GLU A 56 21.64 -16.95 10.35
CA GLU A 56 20.59 -16.11 10.93
C GLU A 56 20.70 -14.66 10.47
N VAL A 57 21.91 -14.13 10.32
CA VAL A 57 22.15 -12.72 9.92
C VAL A 57 21.69 -12.49 8.48
N THR A 58 22.05 -13.38 7.56
CA THR A 58 21.62 -13.31 6.15
C THR A 58 20.13 -13.57 6.00
N ALA A 59 19.58 -14.54 6.72
CA ALA A 59 18.14 -14.84 6.72
C ALA A 59 17.33 -13.64 7.22
N MET A 60 17.78 -13.03 8.31
CA MET A 60 17.26 -11.80 8.89
C MET A 60 17.31 -10.67 7.85
N ALA A 61 18.48 -10.35 7.31
CA ALA A 61 18.63 -9.29 6.30
C ALA A 61 17.72 -9.50 5.08
N THR A 62 17.62 -10.75 4.60
CA THR A 62 16.75 -11.12 3.47
C THR A 62 15.28 -10.86 3.81
N CYS A 63 14.79 -11.37 4.95
CA CYS A 63 13.40 -11.17 5.35
C CYS A 63 13.05 -9.70 5.54
N LYS A 64 13.95 -8.91 6.16
CA LYS A 64 13.77 -7.46 6.32
C LYS A 64 13.70 -6.74 4.97
N ALA A 65 14.58 -7.08 4.02
CA ALA A 65 14.55 -6.48 2.69
C ALA A 65 13.23 -6.77 1.97
N LEU A 66 12.77 -8.03 2.01
CA LEU A 66 11.52 -8.44 1.38
C LEU A 66 10.30 -7.80 2.04
N LEU A 67 10.25 -7.73 3.38
CA LEU A 67 9.16 -7.06 4.08
C LEU A 67 9.15 -5.56 3.78
N LYS A 68 10.32 -4.91 3.81
CA LYS A 68 10.42 -3.49 3.48
C LYS A 68 9.93 -3.22 2.06
N GLN A 69 10.31 -4.05 1.09
CA GLN A 69 9.82 -3.93 -0.27
C GLN A 69 8.29 -4.11 -0.33
N ALA A 70 7.75 -5.10 0.39
CA ALA A 70 6.31 -5.33 0.44
C ALA A 70 5.56 -4.15 1.04
N HIS A 71 6.10 -3.52 2.07
CA HIS A 71 5.56 -2.29 2.66
C HIS A 71 5.61 -1.11 1.68
N ASP A 72 6.77 -0.87 1.07
CA ASP A 72 7.00 0.29 0.19
C ASP A 72 6.11 0.26 -1.07
N ASP A 73 5.73 -0.92 -1.56
CA ASP A 73 4.75 -1.11 -2.64
C ASP A 73 3.41 -0.42 -2.33
N PHE A 74 2.94 -0.48 -1.08
CA PHE A 74 1.66 0.12 -0.67
C PHE A 74 1.79 1.59 -0.31
N VAL A 75 2.91 2.01 0.30
CA VAL A 75 3.18 3.43 0.55
C VAL A 75 3.19 4.23 -0.76
N LYS A 76 3.89 3.73 -1.78
CA LYS A 76 3.94 4.38 -3.10
C LYS A 76 2.57 4.39 -3.79
N SER A 77 1.81 3.30 -3.66
CA SER A 77 0.48 3.18 -4.24
C SER A 77 -0.51 4.17 -3.60
N THR A 78 -0.50 4.30 -2.28
CA THR A 78 -1.32 5.29 -1.56
C THR A 78 -0.94 6.71 -1.95
N ALA A 79 0.35 7.05 -2.04
CA ALA A 79 0.79 8.37 -2.49
C ALA A 79 0.34 8.70 -3.93
N ALA A 80 0.32 7.70 -4.83
CA ALA A 80 -0.21 7.86 -6.17
C ALA A 80 -1.73 8.06 -6.17
N GLN A 81 -2.47 7.30 -5.37
CA GLN A 81 -3.91 7.45 -5.21
C GLN A 81 -4.28 8.83 -4.68
N GLU A 82 -3.62 9.31 -3.61
CA GLU A 82 -3.83 10.64 -3.04
C GLU A 82 -3.57 11.77 -4.04
N LYS A 83 -2.52 11.65 -4.86
CA LYS A 83 -2.25 12.63 -5.94
C LYS A 83 -3.36 12.64 -6.98
N VAL A 84 -3.86 11.48 -7.39
CA VAL A 84 -4.96 11.37 -8.34
C VAL A 84 -6.24 12.00 -7.78
N PHE A 85 -6.59 11.71 -6.52
CA PHE A 85 -7.72 12.36 -5.85
C PHE A 85 -7.56 13.88 -5.76
N LYS A 86 -6.36 14.38 -5.45
CA LYS A 86 -6.08 15.83 -5.45
C LYS A 86 -6.23 16.46 -6.85
N VAL A 87 -5.75 15.79 -7.90
CA VAL A 87 -5.92 16.28 -9.29
C VAL A 87 -7.40 16.33 -9.66
N PHE A 88 -8.19 15.33 -9.25
CA PHE A 88 -9.65 15.38 -9.46
C PHE A 88 -10.28 16.53 -8.66
N GLN A 89 -9.92 16.72 -7.39
CA GLN A 89 -10.43 17.86 -6.60
C GLN A 89 -10.05 19.23 -7.18
N ASP A 90 -8.83 19.38 -7.70
CA ASP A 90 -8.39 20.64 -8.34
C ASP A 90 -9.15 20.88 -9.66
N GLN A 91 -9.46 19.82 -10.41
CA GLN A 91 -10.30 19.90 -11.60
C GLN A 91 -11.79 20.19 -11.27
N ASP A 92 -12.29 19.68 -10.15
CA ASP A 92 -13.65 19.92 -9.65
C ASP A 92 -13.83 21.29 -8.97
N GLY A 93 -12.76 22.10 -8.88
CA GLY A 93 -12.85 23.53 -8.54
C GLY A 93 -13.75 24.34 -9.48
N LYS A 94 -14.10 23.77 -10.64
CA LYS A 94 -15.29 24.17 -11.40
C LYS A 94 -16.52 23.45 -10.82
N SER A 95 -16.96 23.87 -9.64
CA SER A 95 -18.33 23.57 -9.22
C SER A 95 -19.25 24.10 -10.31
N ILE A 96 -19.81 23.19 -11.09
CA ILE A 96 -20.79 23.55 -12.11
C ILE A 96 -21.99 24.04 -11.34
N SER A 97 -22.15 25.36 -11.25
CA SER A 97 -23.32 25.93 -10.58
C SER A 97 -24.56 25.37 -11.27
N LEU A 98 -25.54 24.89 -10.50
CA LEU A 98 -26.77 24.31 -11.06
C LEU A 98 -27.45 25.27 -12.06
N ASP A 99 -27.25 26.58 -11.89
CA ASP A 99 -27.71 27.61 -12.82
C ASP A 99 -27.06 27.52 -14.21
N SER A 100 -25.77 27.18 -14.29
CA SER A 100 -25.08 26.97 -15.57
C SER A 100 -25.54 25.69 -16.28
N LEU A 101 -25.86 24.63 -15.52
CA LEU A 101 -26.48 23.43 -16.07
C LEU A 101 -27.88 23.72 -16.61
N LYS A 102 -28.70 24.49 -15.88
CA LYS A 102 -30.03 24.90 -16.34
C LYS A 102 -29.98 25.76 -17.60
N ALA A 103 -29.06 26.74 -17.66
CA ALA A 103 -28.88 27.59 -18.84
C ALA A 103 -28.54 26.76 -20.10
N SER A 104 -27.61 25.80 -19.98
CA SER A 104 -27.24 24.95 -21.12
C SER A 104 -28.39 24.06 -21.64
N LEU A 105 -29.27 23.60 -20.75
CA LEU A 105 -30.44 22.80 -21.13
C LEU A 105 -31.54 23.66 -21.77
N ALA A 106 -31.72 24.91 -21.31
CA ALA A 106 -32.70 25.83 -21.89
C ALA A 106 -32.35 26.22 -23.33
N THR A 107 -31.07 26.39 -23.66
CA THR A 107 -30.64 26.76 -25.03
C THR A 107 -30.93 25.66 -26.07
N ARG A 108 -31.06 24.39 -25.67
CA ARG A 108 -31.37 23.29 -26.60
C ARG A 108 -32.85 23.25 -27.01
N GLY A 109 -33.73 24.00 -26.33
CA GLY A 109 -35.15 24.09 -26.66
C GLY A 109 -35.50 25.11 -27.75
N GLN A 110 -34.55 25.95 -28.20
CA GLN A 110 -34.86 27.09 -29.09
C GLN A 110 -34.26 26.99 -30.50
N ARG A 111 -33.82 25.78 -30.91
CA ARG A 111 -33.64 25.42 -32.32
C ARG A 111 -34.62 24.31 -32.68
N ALA A 112 -35.90 24.68 -32.69
CA ALA A 112 -36.89 24.15 -33.62
C ALA A 112 -36.99 25.15 -34.79
#